data_AF-A0A3D8SIG9-F1
#
_entry.id   AF-A0A3D8SIG9-F1
#
_cell.length_a   1.000
_cell.length_b   1.000
_cell.length_c   1.000
_cell.angle_alpha   90.00
_cell.angle_beta   90.00
_cell.angle_gamma   90.00
#
_symmetry.space_group_name_H-M   'P 1'
#
loop_
_entity.id
_entity.type
_entity.pdbx_description
1 polymer ?
#
loop_
_entity_poly.entity_id
_entity_poly.type
_entity_poly.pdbx_seq_one_letter_code
_entity_poly.pdbx_strand_id
1 'polypeptide(L)'
;MKARTVPAGKLALASPGPPRTLICWQCLRNDFLLDQFKFQTRKYHPSRRKDASPFGAAVSAAQTLFKGLPKAPPGISVDPLRIVGKELKFLSTNIRQLLGSGHPTLDKVAKYYTRSEGKHMRPLLVLLMSQATALTTPRPNRSMSDAGSKPVRVNDPITSRSVLADTNPDLDRLTSSSSSATEGQYDFSGDENILPSQRRLAEITELIHTASLLHDDVIDNAVTRRSSNSANIEFGNKMAVLAGDFLLGRASVALARLRDPEVTELLATVIANLVEGEFMQLKNTAEDEKSPVFTDDTIAYYLQKTYLKTASLISKSCRAAALLGHSTPDVVEAAYSYGRNLGLAFQLVDDMLDYTVSGVELGKPAGADLELGLATAPLLFAWKQNPELGPLVGRKFSQEGDVQKARDLVYRSNGVEQTRALAQEYANKAIVAISSFPDSEAKAGLVEMCTKTMNRRK
;
A
#
# COMPACT_ATOMS: atom_id res chain seq x y z
N MET A 1 -32.83 -3.75 54.96
CA MET A 1 -33.27 -4.76 55.97
C MET A 1 -32.36 -5.99 55.88
N LYS A 2 -32.47 -6.94 56.83
CA LYS A 2 -31.53 -8.04 57.09
C LYS A 2 -31.30 -8.99 55.90
N ALA A 3 -30.09 -9.55 55.81
CA ALA A 3 -29.74 -10.66 54.93
C ALA A 3 -30.14 -12.04 55.53
N ARG A 4 -30.29 -13.05 54.65
CA ARG A 4 -30.34 -14.49 54.95
C ARG A 4 -29.71 -15.23 53.75
N THR A 5 -28.50 -15.80 53.84
CA THR A 5 -28.11 -17.11 54.43
C THR A 5 -28.65 -18.32 53.68
N VAL A 6 -27.74 -19.04 53.01
CA VAL A 6 -27.96 -20.35 52.37
C VAL A 6 -27.77 -21.49 53.39
N PRO A 7 -28.58 -22.57 53.36
CA PRO A 7 -28.27 -23.84 54.00
C PRO A 7 -27.64 -24.84 53.01
N ALA A 8 -26.70 -25.67 53.47
CA ALA A 8 -26.11 -26.78 52.70
C ALA A 8 -26.60 -28.15 53.22
N GLY A 9 -26.73 -29.14 52.33
CA GLY A 9 -27.23 -30.50 52.64
C GLY A 9 -26.50 -31.62 51.85
N LYS A 10 -26.61 -32.87 52.31
CA LYS A 10 -25.80 -34.04 51.91
C LYS A 10 -26.68 -35.31 51.79
N LEU A 11 -26.25 -36.45 51.22
CA LEU A 11 -24.96 -36.80 50.61
C LEU A 11 -25.03 -36.72 49.06
N ALA A 12 -24.85 -37.73 48.18
CA ALA A 12 -24.55 -39.17 48.27
C ALA A 12 -23.79 -39.66 46.99
N LEU A 13 -23.31 -40.90 47.00
CA LEU A 13 -22.66 -41.59 45.86
C LEU A 13 -23.50 -42.81 45.43
N ALA A 14 -23.52 -43.10 44.12
CA ALA A 14 -24.08 -44.34 43.54
C ALA A 14 -23.34 -44.72 42.24
N SER A 15 -23.35 -46.02 41.91
CA SER A 15 -22.54 -46.67 40.85
C SER A 15 -23.30 -46.92 39.53
N PRO A 16 -22.63 -47.33 38.42
CA PRO A 16 -23.05 -46.96 37.06
C PRO A 16 -23.82 -48.01 36.23
N GLY A 17 -24.44 -47.53 35.14
CA GLY A 17 -24.94 -48.28 33.98
C GLY A 17 -26.16 -47.60 33.32
N PRO A 18 -26.64 -48.04 32.13
CA PRO A 18 -26.01 -48.80 31.05
C PRO A 18 -25.69 -47.89 29.83
N PRO A 19 -25.08 -48.37 28.71
CA PRO A 19 -24.67 -47.47 27.62
C PRO A 19 -25.84 -46.94 26.78
N ARG A 20 -25.77 -45.66 26.37
CA ARG A 20 -26.60 -45.12 25.28
C ARG A 20 -25.91 -45.36 23.94
N THR A 21 -26.70 -45.68 22.91
CA THR A 21 -26.23 -46.02 21.57
C THR A 21 -25.64 -44.83 20.84
N LEU A 22 -24.40 -44.99 20.34
CA LEU A 22 -23.77 -44.02 19.44
C LEU A 22 -24.31 -44.21 18.02
N ILE A 23 -24.96 -43.19 17.47
CA ILE A 23 -25.42 -43.17 16.08
C ILE A 23 -24.20 -42.93 15.17
N CYS A 24 -23.86 -43.92 14.34
CA CYS A 24 -22.73 -43.84 13.43
C CYS A 24 -23.04 -42.92 12.23
N TRP A 25 -22.47 -41.72 12.22
CA TRP A 25 -22.61 -40.75 11.12
C TRP A 25 -22.15 -41.25 9.75
N GLN A 26 -21.29 -42.27 9.70
CA GLN A 26 -20.81 -42.85 8.43
C GLN A 26 -21.85 -43.77 7.76
N CYS A 27 -22.83 -44.28 8.51
CA CYS A 27 -23.91 -45.11 7.95
C CYS A 27 -25.02 -44.29 7.25
N LEU A 28 -25.01 -42.95 7.36
CA LEU A 28 -26.06 -42.06 6.86
C LEU A 28 -25.76 -41.40 5.50
N ARG A 29 -24.76 -41.89 4.75
CA ARG A 29 -24.22 -41.20 3.55
C ARG A 29 -24.19 -41.98 2.23
N ASN A 30 -24.69 -43.22 2.18
CA ASN A 30 -24.37 -44.14 1.08
C ASN A 30 -25.36 -44.18 -0.11
N ASP A 31 -26.53 -43.55 -0.02
CA ASP A 31 -27.65 -43.82 -0.97
C ASP A 31 -27.91 -42.75 -2.06
N PHE A 32 -27.03 -41.76 -2.26
CA PHE A 32 -27.22 -40.73 -3.29
C PHE A 32 -25.93 -40.30 -4.03
N LEU A 33 -25.30 -41.22 -4.78
CA LEU A 33 -24.36 -40.89 -5.86
C LEU A 33 -24.44 -41.90 -7.02
N LEU A 34 -25.30 -41.65 -8.01
CA LEU A 34 -25.24 -42.32 -9.31
C LEU A 34 -25.91 -41.49 -10.44
N ASP A 35 -25.18 -40.52 -10.99
CA ASP A 35 -25.39 -40.09 -12.39
C ASP A 35 -24.08 -39.56 -13.02
N GLN A 36 -24.02 -39.53 -14.36
CA GLN A 36 -22.79 -39.51 -15.14
C GLN A 36 -22.43 -38.13 -15.72
N PHE A 37 -21.32 -37.52 -15.25
CA PHE A 37 -20.69 -36.41 -15.97
C PHE A 37 -19.53 -36.89 -16.87
N LYS A 38 -19.77 -36.85 -18.19
CA LYS A 38 -18.81 -37.27 -19.22
C LYS A 38 -17.80 -36.15 -19.52
N PHE A 39 -16.54 -36.34 -19.16
CA PHE A 39 -15.45 -35.44 -19.57
C PHE A 39 -15.16 -35.54 -21.07
N GLN A 40 -15.25 -34.42 -21.80
CA GLN A 40 -14.68 -34.31 -23.16
C GLN A 40 -13.24 -33.81 -23.08
N THR A 41 -12.30 -34.57 -23.66
CA THR A 41 -10.89 -34.17 -23.76
C THR A 41 -10.62 -33.45 -25.08
N ARG A 42 -10.22 -32.18 -25.02
CA ARG A 42 -9.65 -31.45 -26.17
C ARG A 42 -8.12 -31.50 -26.13
N LYS A 43 -7.50 -31.88 -27.26
CA LYS A 43 -6.04 -31.98 -27.39
C LYS A 43 -5.43 -30.59 -27.49
N TYR A 44 -4.32 -30.36 -26.79
CA TYR A 44 -3.56 -29.11 -26.79
C TYR A 44 -2.33 -29.24 -27.71
N HIS A 45 -2.11 -28.27 -28.59
CA HIS A 45 -0.92 -28.17 -29.43
C HIS A 45 0.02 -27.06 -28.91
N PRO A 46 1.29 -27.37 -28.56
CA PRO A 46 2.23 -26.35 -28.10
C PRO A 46 2.84 -25.58 -29.28
N SER A 47 2.72 -24.25 -29.29
CA SER A 47 3.44 -23.39 -30.23
C SER A 47 4.75 -22.89 -29.62
N ARG A 48 5.85 -23.11 -30.35
CA ARG A 48 7.23 -22.94 -29.86
C ARG A 48 7.67 -21.48 -30.02
N ARG A 49 7.62 -20.66 -28.96
CA ARG A 49 8.21 -19.32 -28.93
C ARG A 49 9.60 -19.36 -28.28
N LYS A 50 10.58 -18.67 -28.86
CA LYS A 50 11.97 -18.62 -28.35
C LYS A 50 12.03 -17.81 -27.06
N ASP A 51 12.78 -18.31 -26.08
CA ASP A 51 13.12 -17.56 -24.87
C ASP A 51 14.02 -16.37 -25.20
N ALA A 52 13.54 -15.17 -24.88
CA ALA A 52 14.32 -13.95 -24.79
C ALA A 52 14.06 -13.34 -23.41
N SER A 53 15.11 -13.03 -22.66
CA SER A 53 15.01 -12.61 -21.26
C SER A 53 14.10 -11.37 -21.10
N PRO A 54 12.94 -11.48 -20.42
CA PRO A 54 12.00 -10.35 -20.28
C PRO A 54 12.61 -9.13 -19.59
N PHE A 55 13.64 -9.33 -18.76
CA PHE A 55 14.31 -8.25 -18.04
C PHE A 55 15.04 -7.27 -18.97
N GLY A 56 15.52 -7.71 -20.14
CA GLY A 56 16.11 -6.83 -21.14
C GLY A 56 15.10 -5.85 -21.74
N ALA A 57 13.84 -6.28 -21.88
CA ALA A 57 12.75 -5.41 -22.30
C ALA A 57 12.34 -4.44 -21.19
N ALA A 58 12.31 -4.87 -19.92
CA ALA A 58 11.90 -4.03 -18.78
C ALA A 58 12.78 -2.77 -18.60
N VAL A 59 14.11 -2.91 -18.69
CA VAL A 59 15.04 -1.75 -18.64
C VAL A 59 14.77 -0.80 -19.80
N SER A 60 14.48 -1.32 -20.99
CA SER A 60 14.14 -0.51 -22.18
C SER A 60 12.78 0.18 -22.03
N ALA A 61 11.76 -0.51 -21.49
CA ALA A 61 10.41 0.02 -21.31
C ALA A 61 10.37 1.17 -20.29
N ALA A 62 11.05 1.01 -19.15
CA ALA A 62 11.25 2.09 -18.19
C ALA A 62 11.92 3.31 -18.84
N GLN A 63 13.02 3.11 -19.58
CA GLN A 63 13.68 4.18 -20.32
C GLN A 63 12.77 4.83 -21.38
N THR A 64 11.89 4.06 -22.03
CA THR A 64 10.98 4.59 -23.06
C THR A 64 9.89 5.48 -22.45
N LEU A 65 9.44 5.19 -21.23
CA LEU A 65 8.50 6.04 -20.49
C LEU A 65 9.11 7.37 -20.03
N PHE A 66 10.44 7.47 -19.85
CA PHE A 66 11.14 8.73 -19.52
C PHE A 66 11.77 9.44 -20.73
N LYS A 67 11.86 8.81 -21.91
CA LYS A 67 12.43 9.41 -23.15
C LYS A 67 11.59 10.55 -23.75
N GLY A 68 10.37 10.78 -23.27
CA GLY A 68 9.50 11.89 -23.72
C GLY A 68 9.79 13.26 -23.08
N LEU A 69 10.77 13.35 -22.16
CA LEU A 69 11.17 14.60 -21.53
C LEU A 69 12.16 15.38 -22.43
N PRO A 70 12.08 16.72 -22.50
CA PRO A 70 13.18 17.52 -23.05
C PRO A 70 14.44 17.25 -22.22
N LYS A 71 15.58 17.04 -22.90
CA LYS A 71 16.86 16.87 -22.19
C LYS A 71 17.15 18.15 -21.40
N ALA A 72 17.42 18.00 -20.10
CA ALA A 72 17.98 19.06 -19.29
C ALA A 72 19.32 19.55 -19.91
N PRO A 73 19.73 20.81 -19.67
CA PRO A 73 21.08 21.29 -20.01
C PRO A 73 22.17 20.36 -19.43
N PRO A 74 23.40 20.36 -19.99
CA PRO A 74 24.45 19.40 -19.64
C PRO A 74 25.01 19.60 -18.21
N GLY A 75 24.25 19.10 -17.23
CA GLY A 75 24.65 18.73 -15.89
C GLY A 75 24.22 17.28 -15.61
N ILE A 76 24.64 16.70 -14.49
CA ILE A 76 24.44 15.28 -14.20
C ILE A 76 22.92 14.99 -14.05
N SER A 77 22.34 14.33 -15.06
CA SER A 77 20.95 13.87 -15.02
C SER A 77 20.85 12.65 -14.11
N VAL A 78 20.58 12.90 -12.83
CA VAL A 78 20.40 11.87 -11.81
C VAL A 78 19.04 11.20 -12.03
N ASP A 79 19.04 9.96 -12.53
CA ASP A 79 17.81 9.16 -12.57
C ASP A 79 17.65 8.34 -11.28
N PRO A 80 16.65 8.63 -10.42
CA PRO A 80 16.51 7.95 -9.12
C PRO A 80 16.31 6.44 -9.24
N LEU A 81 15.74 5.97 -10.36
CA LEU A 81 15.57 4.53 -10.65
C LEU A 81 16.89 3.82 -10.96
N ARG A 82 17.91 4.54 -11.47
CA ARG A 82 19.26 3.96 -11.68
C ARG A 82 19.96 3.67 -10.36
N ILE A 83 19.80 4.57 -9.38
CA ILE A 83 20.53 4.52 -8.09
C ILE A 83 20.20 3.22 -7.33
N VAL A 84 18.91 2.94 -7.12
CA VAL A 84 18.41 1.77 -6.38
C VAL A 84 17.84 0.67 -7.30
N GLY A 85 18.30 0.66 -8.56
CA GLY A 85 17.77 -0.23 -9.61
C GLY A 85 18.12 -1.70 -9.41
N LYS A 86 19.17 -2.01 -8.63
CA LYS A 86 19.48 -3.37 -8.18
C LYS A 86 18.43 -3.86 -7.18
N GLU A 87 18.08 -3.02 -6.21
CA GLU A 87 17.21 -3.35 -5.08
C GLU A 87 15.76 -3.51 -5.57
N LEU A 88 15.29 -2.58 -6.40
CA LEU A 88 13.98 -2.65 -7.04
C LEU A 88 13.81 -3.89 -7.93
N LYS A 89 14.88 -4.38 -8.57
CA LYS A 89 14.86 -5.64 -9.35
C LYS A 89 14.55 -6.86 -8.48
N PHE A 90 15.08 -6.92 -7.26
CA PHE A 90 14.83 -8.03 -6.33
C PHE A 90 13.54 -7.85 -5.53
N LEU A 91 13.12 -6.61 -5.23
CA LEU A 91 11.90 -6.27 -4.49
C LEU A 91 10.67 -7.08 -4.96
N SER A 92 10.37 -7.06 -6.25
CA SER A 92 9.21 -7.76 -6.83
C SER A 92 9.33 -9.29 -6.79
N THR A 93 10.53 -9.83 -6.61
CA THR A 93 10.76 -11.27 -6.36
C THR A 93 10.51 -11.59 -4.89
N ASN A 94 11.06 -10.79 -3.97
CA ASN A 94 10.88 -10.96 -2.52
C ASN A 94 9.41 -10.83 -2.11
N ILE A 95 8.69 -9.82 -2.62
CA ILE A 95 7.24 -9.66 -2.41
C ILE A 95 6.48 -10.91 -2.87
N ARG A 96 6.81 -11.49 -4.04
CA ARG A 96 6.16 -12.71 -4.54
C ARG A 96 6.48 -13.97 -3.70
N GLN A 97 7.60 -13.99 -2.98
CA GLN A 97 7.92 -15.05 -2.01
C GLN A 97 7.14 -14.87 -0.70
N LEU A 98 7.09 -13.64 -0.16
CA LEU A 98 6.28 -13.29 1.02
C LEU A 98 4.79 -13.62 0.80
N LEU A 99 4.29 -13.44 -0.43
CA LEU A 99 2.92 -13.76 -0.82
C LEU A 99 2.69 -15.22 -1.25
N GLY A 100 3.65 -16.11 -1.04
CA GLY A 100 3.44 -17.54 -1.23
C GLY A 100 2.32 -18.06 -0.32
N SER A 101 1.36 -18.80 -0.88
CA SER A 101 0.29 -19.48 -0.14
C SER A 101 0.12 -20.93 -0.58
N GLY A 102 -0.18 -21.82 0.36
CA GLY A 102 -0.52 -23.21 0.06
C GLY A 102 -1.87 -23.35 -0.66
N HIS A 103 -2.72 -22.32 -0.64
CA HIS A 103 -4.01 -22.31 -1.33
C HIS A 103 -3.90 -21.62 -2.70
N PRO A 104 -4.01 -22.33 -3.84
CA PRO A 104 -3.72 -21.78 -5.17
C PRO A 104 -4.53 -20.53 -5.55
N THR A 105 -5.80 -20.46 -5.18
CA THR A 105 -6.64 -19.27 -5.45
C THR A 105 -6.12 -18.03 -4.72
N LEU A 106 -5.79 -18.14 -3.42
CA LEU A 106 -5.25 -17.03 -2.64
C LEU A 106 -3.89 -16.58 -3.19
N ASP A 107 -3.05 -17.51 -3.64
CA ASP A 107 -1.78 -17.22 -4.32
C ASP A 107 -1.99 -16.46 -5.66
N LYS A 108 -3.05 -16.79 -6.44
CA LYS A 108 -3.42 -16.05 -7.65
C LYS A 108 -3.86 -14.61 -7.31
N VAL A 109 -4.76 -14.42 -6.35
CA VAL A 109 -5.34 -13.11 -6.01
C VAL A 109 -4.31 -12.20 -5.33
N ALA A 110 -3.66 -12.68 -4.26
CA ALA A 110 -2.68 -11.90 -3.51
C ALA A 110 -1.55 -11.36 -4.40
N LYS A 111 -1.10 -12.15 -5.38
CA LYS A 111 -0.04 -11.74 -6.30
C LYS A 111 -0.53 -10.89 -7.47
N TYR A 112 -1.83 -10.63 -7.65
CA TYR A 112 -2.38 -9.99 -8.86
C TYR A 112 -1.70 -8.66 -9.19
N TYR A 113 -1.77 -7.67 -8.30
CA TYR A 113 -1.09 -6.37 -8.48
C TYR A 113 0.43 -6.39 -8.27
N THR A 114 1.01 -7.55 -7.90
CA THR A 114 2.47 -7.76 -7.91
C THR A 114 2.97 -8.33 -9.24
N ARG A 115 2.06 -8.63 -10.18
CA ARG A 115 2.35 -9.01 -11.58
C ARG A 115 2.33 -7.78 -12.50
N SER A 116 1.34 -6.91 -12.35
CA SER A 116 1.18 -5.68 -13.15
C SER A 116 2.18 -4.59 -12.73
N GLU A 117 2.99 -4.11 -13.67
CA GLU A 117 4.05 -3.13 -13.43
C GLU A 117 3.53 -1.87 -12.72
N GLY A 118 3.96 -1.67 -11.47
CA GLY A 118 3.75 -0.43 -10.73
C GLY A 118 4.94 0.49 -10.87
N LYS A 119 4.74 1.80 -10.69
CA LYS A 119 5.85 2.78 -10.67
C LYS A 119 6.77 2.63 -9.43
N HIS A 120 6.44 1.72 -8.51
CA HIS A 120 7.18 1.37 -7.28
C HIS A 120 7.73 2.58 -6.49
N MET A 121 7.02 3.71 -6.52
CA MET A 121 7.47 4.98 -5.95
C MET A 121 7.70 4.90 -4.44
N ARG A 122 6.86 4.19 -3.70
CA ARG A 122 6.99 4.09 -2.24
C ARG A 122 8.23 3.27 -1.83
N PRO A 123 8.49 2.07 -2.40
CA PRO A 123 9.78 1.38 -2.30
C PRO A 123 10.99 2.23 -2.71
N LEU A 124 10.91 2.92 -3.86
CA LEU A 124 11.97 3.79 -4.38
C LEU A 124 12.35 4.87 -3.35
N LEU A 125 11.37 5.54 -2.74
CA LEU A 125 11.61 6.54 -1.71
C LEU A 125 12.22 5.94 -0.43
N VAL A 126 11.80 4.75 0.03
CA VAL A 126 12.41 4.07 1.18
C VAL A 126 13.89 3.74 0.92
N LEU A 127 14.21 3.23 -0.27
CA LEU A 127 15.57 2.83 -0.63
C LEU A 127 16.50 4.05 -0.81
N LEU A 128 16.02 5.11 -1.47
CA LEU A 128 16.76 6.38 -1.59
C LEU A 128 16.96 7.05 -0.22
N MET A 129 15.94 7.08 0.64
CA MET A 129 16.04 7.62 1.99
C MET A 129 17.03 6.82 2.85
N SER A 130 17.11 5.50 2.64
CA SER A 130 18.09 4.64 3.32
C SER A 130 19.52 5.02 2.93
N GLN A 131 19.83 5.15 1.64
CA GLN A 131 21.17 5.54 1.18
C GLN A 131 21.53 6.99 1.55
N ALA A 132 20.58 7.92 1.49
CA ALA A 132 20.80 9.31 1.84
C ALA A 132 21.06 9.50 3.35
N THR A 133 20.42 8.68 4.20
CA THR A 133 20.63 8.72 5.66
C THR A 133 21.83 7.88 6.12
N ALA A 134 22.27 6.86 5.38
CA ALA A 134 23.47 6.07 5.68
C ALA A 134 24.77 6.89 5.76
N LEU A 135 24.83 8.05 5.09
CA LEU A 135 25.96 8.98 5.13
C LEU A 135 25.90 9.98 6.31
N THR A 136 24.78 10.05 7.04
CA THR A 136 24.62 10.94 8.19
C THR A 136 25.36 10.41 9.42
N THR A 137 25.71 11.27 10.36
CA THR A 137 26.35 10.85 11.61
C THR A 137 25.41 9.94 12.42
N PRO A 138 25.80 8.69 12.73
CA PRO A 138 24.92 7.77 13.46
C PRO A 138 24.75 8.20 14.91
N ARG A 139 23.62 7.82 15.52
CA ARG A 139 23.27 8.20 16.90
C ARG A 139 24.26 7.56 17.89
N PRO A 140 25.03 8.35 18.67
CA PRO A 140 26.27 7.88 19.32
C PRO A 140 26.13 6.90 20.50
N ASN A 141 24.91 6.39 20.80
CA ASN A 141 24.62 5.66 22.03
C ASN A 141 23.70 4.43 21.87
N ARG A 142 23.50 3.87 20.66
CA ARG A 142 22.91 2.52 20.49
C ARG A 142 24.04 1.51 20.29
N SER A 143 24.75 1.20 21.38
CA SER A 143 25.89 0.27 21.37
C SER A 143 25.46 -1.14 20.93
N MET A 144 26.37 -1.88 20.29
CA MET A 144 26.12 -3.29 19.89
C MET A 144 26.16 -4.22 21.11
N SER A 145 25.10 -4.19 21.92
CA SER A 145 24.97 -4.95 23.16
C SER A 145 24.61 -6.44 22.95
N ASP A 146 25.13 -7.06 21.89
CA ASP A 146 24.99 -8.50 21.63
C ASP A 146 26.16 -9.03 20.78
N ALA A 147 27.34 -9.12 21.41
CA ALA A 147 28.52 -9.75 20.83
C ALA A 147 28.58 -11.28 21.06
N GLY A 148 27.46 -11.91 21.44
CA GLY A 148 27.41 -13.31 21.91
C GLY A 148 26.37 -14.20 21.24
N SER A 149 25.30 -13.65 20.64
CA SER A 149 24.29 -14.45 19.94
C SER A 149 24.64 -14.71 18.46
N LYS A 150 23.88 -15.62 17.82
CA LYS A 150 23.97 -15.80 16.36
C LYS A 150 23.35 -14.57 15.66
N PRO A 151 23.96 -14.04 14.59
CA PRO A 151 23.49 -12.82 13.93
C PRO A 151 22.06 -13.00 13.39
N VAL A 152 21.09 -12.41 14.09
CA VAL A 152 19.67 -12.64 13.87
C VAL A 152 19.19 -11.92 12.62
N ARG A 153 18.66 -12.66 11.64
CA ARG A 153 18.32 -12.13 10.32
C ARG A 153 16.89 -11.57 10.30
N VAL A 154 16.63 -10.70 9.32
CA VAL A 154 15.30 -10.11 9.05
C VAL A 154 14.26 -11.16 8.59
N ASN A 155 14.71 -12.34 8.14
CA ASN A 155 13.86 -13.50 7.81
C ASN A 155 13.72 -14.49 8.98
N ASP A 156 14.49 -14.34 10.06
CA ASP A 156 14.39 -15.25 11.19
C ASP A 156 13.14 -14.90 12.03
N PRO A 157 12.28 -15.86 12.36
CA PRO A 157 11.10 -15.60 13.19
C PRO A 157 11.49 -15.26 14.64
N ILE A 158 10.55 -14.67 15.39
CA ILE A 158 10.75 -14.33 16.82
C ILE A 158 10.58 -15.58 17.70
N THR A 159 9.61 -16.44 17.38
CA THR A 159 9.38 -17.74 18.01
C THR A 159 9.76 -18.90 17.07
N SER A 160 9.74 -20.14 17.54
CA SER A 160 10.09 -21.30 16.72
C SER A 160 9.15 -21.47 15.52
N ARG A 161 9.67 -22.02 14.41
CA ARG A 161 8.86 -22.31 13.22
C ARG A 161 7.71 -23.30 13.52
N SER A 162 7.87 -24.17 14.52
CA SER A 162 6.82 -25.09 14.99
C SER A 162 5.62 -24.41 15.66
N VAL A 163 5.79 -23.21 16.22
CA VAL A 163 4.71 -22.40 16.84
C VAL A 163 4.06 -21.42 15.83
N LEU A 164 4.60 -21.34 14.61
CA LEU A 164 4.08 -20.51 13.51
C LEU A 164 3.52 -21.35 12.34
N ALA A 165 3.55 -22.67 12.47
CA ALA A 165 3.15 -23.64 11.45
C ALA A 165 2.60 -24.92 12.12
N ASP A 166 1.97 -24.76 13.28
CA ASP A 166 1.18 -25.81 13.92
C ASP A 166 -0.03 -26.17 13.04
N THR A 167 -0.20 -27.45 12.78
CA THR A 167 -1.35 -28.00 12.06
C THR A 167 -2.42 -28.44 13.05
N ASN A 168 -3.70 -28.34 12.66
CA ASN A 168 -4.76 -28.99 13.42
C ASN A 168 -4.57 -30.52 13.31
N PRO A 169 -4.29 -31.25 14.42
CA PRO A 169 -3.99 -32.67 14.38
C PRO A 169 -5.17 -33.53 13.88
N ASP A 170 -6.40 -33.03 13.97
CA ASP A 170 -7.59 -33.75 13.48
C ASP A 170 -7.76 -33.66 11.94
N LEU A 171 -6.94 -32.86 11.24
CA LEU A 171 -7.18 -32.45 9.85
C LEU A 171 -6.10 -32.83 8.83
N ASP A 172 -5.16 -33.70 9.23
CA ASP A 172 -3.87 -34.02 8.58
C ASP A 172 -3.95 -34.58 7.13
N ARG A 173 -5.16 -34.72 6.58
CA ARG A 173 -5.43 -35.16 5.18
C ARG A 173 -5.79 -34.04 4.21
N LEU A 174 -6.01 -32.81 4.68
CA LEU A 174 -6.38 -31.66 3.83
C LEU A 174 -5.23 -30.66 3.61
N THR A 175 -4.21 -30.68 4.47
CA THR A 175 -3.04 -29.81 4.39
C THR A 175 -1.93 -30.46 3.55
N SER A 176 -1.98 -30.26 2.23
CA SER A 176 -0.76 -30.40 1.43
C SER A 176 0.29 -29.40 1.95
N SER A 177 1.56 -29.81 1.94
CA SER A 177 2.58 -29.12 2.73
C SER A 177 2.72 -27.65 2.35
N SER A 178 2.57 -26.78 3.36
CA SER A 178 3.08 -25.41 3.41
C SER A 178 4.62 -25.42 3.49
N SER A 179 5.21 -26.15 2.54
CA SER A 179 6.64 -26.36 2.34
C SER A 179 7.37 -25.03 2.42
N SER A 180 8.53 -25.06 3.07
CA SER A 180 9.29 -23.87 3.44
C SER A 180 9.51 -22.95 2.24
N ALA A 181 8.72 -21.87 2.16
CA ALA A 181 9.02 -20.77 1.29
C ALA A 181 10.44 -20.31 1.63
N THR A 182 11.36 -20.45 0.68
CA THR A 182 12.75 -20.02 0.81
C THR A 182 12.76 -18.50 0.82
N GLU A 183 12.54 -17.93 2.01
CA GLU A 183 12.50 -16.50 2.23
C GLU A 183 13.81 -15.88 1.73
N GLY A 184 13.72 -15.06 0.69
CA GLY A 184 14.86 -14.62 -0.10
C GLY A 184 16.01 -14.12 0.76
N GLN A 185 17.18 -14.74 0.58
CA GLN A 185 18.40 -14.25 1.20
C GLN A 185 18.72 -12.88 0.60
N TYR A 186 18.91 -11.89 1.48
CA TYR A 186 19.46 -10.59 1.12
C TYR A 186 20.97 -10.69 0.88
N ASP A 187 21.38 -11.53 -0.07
CA ASP A 187 22.77 -11.69 -0.49
C ASP A 187 23.17 -10.56 -1.46
N PHE A 188 23.10 -9.32 -0.95
CA PHE A 188 23.53 -8.11 -1.63
C PHE A 188 25.02 -7.92 -1.39
N SER A 189 25.84 -8.73 -2.07
CA SER A 189 27.29 -8.60 -2.04
C SER A 189 27.73 -7.22 -2.56
N GLY A 190 28.28 -6.40 -1.65
CA GLY A 190 28.84 -5.09 -1.97
C GLY A 190 27.86 -3.90 -2.05
N ASP A 191 26.74 -3.93 -1.32
CA ASP A 191 25.94 -2.71 -1.05
C ASP A 191 25.72 -2.50 0.47
N GLU A 192 26.68 -1.80 1.07
CA GLU A 192 26.72 -1.47 2.51
C GLU A 192 25.77 -0.31 2.88
N ASN A 193 25.31 0.47 1.89
CA ASN A 193 24.54 1.70 2.12
C ASN A 193 23.05 1.49 2.37
N ILE A 194 22.56 0.25 2.31
CA ILE A 194 21.18 -0.11 2.67
C ILE A 194 21.22 -1.38 3.52
N LEU A 195 20.51 -1.36 4.64
CA LEU A 195 20.39 -2.50 5.55
C LEU A 195 19.31 -3.51 5.07
N PRO A 196 19.43 -4.81 5.38
CA PRO A 196 18.39 -5.80 5.06
C PRO A 196 17.03 -5.45 5.67
N SER A 197 17.01 -4.81 6.84
CA SER A 197 15.81 -4.27 7.49
C SER A 197 15.13 -3.18 6.66
N GLN A 198 15.91 -2.24 6.10
CA GLN A 198 15.41 -1.19 5.21
C GLN A 198 14.89 -1.74 3.88
N ARG A 199 15.56 -2.76 3.29
CA ARG A 199 15.03 -3.46 2.10
C ARG A 199 13.70 -4.16 2.40
N ARG A 200 13.56 -4.84 3.55
CA ARG A 200 12.29 -5.43 3.99
C ARG A 200 11.22 -4.37 4.31
N LEU A 201 11.58 -3.19 4.84
CA LEU A 201 10.65 -2.07 5.02
C LEU A 201 10.07 -1.57 3.68
N ALA A 202 10.87 -1.53 2.61
CA ALA A 202 10.39 -1.19 1.27
C ALA A 202 9.35 -2.22 0.77
N GLU A 203 9.58 -3.51 1.03
CA GLU A 203 8.63 -4.60 0.71
C GLU A 203 7.33 -4.49 1.52
N ILE A 204 7.41 -4.27 2.84
CA ILE A 204 6.26 -4.02 3.74
C ILE A 204 5.44 -2.82 3.26
N THR A 205 6.11 -1.74 2.86
CA THR A 205 5.47 -0.51 2.36
C THR A 205 4.64 -0.77 1.10
N GLU A 206 5.15 -1.58 0.16
CA GLU A 206 4.39 -1.95 -1.04
C GLU A 206 3.29 -2.99 -0.75
N LEU A 207 3.49 -3.88 0.23
CA LEU A 207 2.45 -4.83 0.69
C LEU A 207 1.25 -4.09 1.30
N ILE A 208 1.48 -3.11 2.17
CA ILE A 208 0.41 -2.28 2.77
C ILE A 208 -0.31 -1.47 1.66
N HIS A 209 0.43 -0.86 0.74
CA HIS A 209 -0.19 -0.17 -0.40
C HIS A 209 -1.00 -1.12 -1.31
N THR A 210 -0.49 -2.33 -1.56
CA THR A 210 -1.18 -3.29 -2.43
C THR A 210 -2.41 -3.89 -1.74
N ALA A 211 -2.42 -3.98 -0.41
CA ALA A 211 -3.62 -4.30 0.36
C ALA A 211 -4.68 -3.21 0.23
N SER A 212 -4.32 -1.92 0.38
CA SER A 212 -5.29 -0.83 0.21
C SER A 212 -5.93 -0.92 -1.17
N LEU A 213 -5.16 -1.06 -2.25
CA LEU A 213 -5.71 -1.17 -3.61
C LEU A 213 -6.70 -2.34 -3.82
N LEU A 214 -6.56 -3.44 -3.06
CA LEU A 214 -7.51 -4.58 -3.10
C LEU A 214 -8.80 -4.29 -2.31
N HIS A 215 -8.74 -3.45 -1.28
CA HIS A 215 -9.90 -2.98 -0.52
C HIS A 215 -10.60 -1.80 -1.21
N ASP A 216 -9.82 -0.81 -1.69
CA ASP A 216 -10.27 0.36 -2.48
C ASP A 216 -11.13 -0.09 -3.68
N ASP A 217 -10.68 -1.08 -4.46
CA ASP A 217 -11.42 -1.65 -5.60
C ASP A 217 -12.82 -2.17 -5.23
N VAL A 218 -13.02 -2.64 -4.00
CA VAL A 218 -14.30 -3.15 -3.49
C VAL A 218 -15.20 -2.03 -2.97
N ILE A 219 -14.61 -0.97 -2.40
CA ILE A 219 -15.32 0.20 -1.87
C ILE A 219 -15.81 1.09 -3.03
N ASP A 220 -14.90 1.45 -3.93
CA ASP A 220 -15.15 2.30 -5.10
C ASP A 220 -15.95 1.58 -6.22
N ASN A 221 -16.22 0.28 -6.06
CA ASN A 221 -16.77 -0.61 -7.10
C ASN A 221 -16.01 -0.51 -8.44
N ALA A 222 -14.68 -0.37 -8.37
CA ALA A 222 -13.82 -0.12 -9.51
C ALA A 222 -13.98 -1.20 -10.60
N VAL A 223 -13.89 -0.81 -11.88
CA VAL A 223 -13.95 -1.73 -13.04
C VAL A 223 -12.55 -2.05 -13.59
N THR A 224 -11.60 -1.12 -13.45
CA THR A 224 -10.21 -1.29 -13.91
C THR A 224 -9.21 -0.75 -12.89
N ARG A 225 -8.03 -1.37 -12.83
CA ARG A 225 -6.90 -0.93 -12.01
C ARG A 225 -5.59 -1.25 -12.74
N ARG A 226 -4.67 -0.27 -12.83
CA ARG A 226 -3.40 -0.35 -13.60
C ARG A 226 -3.60 -0.87 -15.04
N SER A 227 -4.59 -0.31 -15.76
CA SER A 227 -4.95 -0.69 -17.14
C SER A 227 -5.30 -2.18 -17.35
N SER A 228 -5.65 -2.87 -16.27
CA SER A 228 -6.18 -4.24 -16.24
C SER A 228 -7.56 -4.23 -15.58
N ASN A 229 -8.27 -5.37 -15.54
CA ASN A 229 -9.44 -5.51 -14.67
C ASN A 229 -9.08 -5.22 -13.20
N SER A 230 -10.05 -4.71 -12.45
CA SER A 230 -9.99 -4.60 -11.00
C SER A 230 -10.18 -5.97 -10.31
N ALA A 231 -9.74 -6.11 -9.06
CA ALA A 231 -9.67 -7.41 -8.39
C ALA A 231 -11.05 -7.93 -7.94
N ASN A 232 -11.96 -7.02 -7.61
CA ASN A 232 -13.37 -7.29 -7.39
C ASN A 232 -14.04 -7.87 -8.66
N ILE A 233 -13.65 -7.42 -9.87
CA ILE A 233 -14.19 -7.94 -11.14
C ILE A 233 -13.56 -9.29 -11.54
N GLU A 234 -12.23 -9.44 -11.43
CA GLU A 234 -11.52 -10.69 -11.79
C GLU A 234 -11.78 -11.85 -10.80
N PHE A 235 -12.11 -11.56 -9.54
CA PHE A 235 -12.19 -12.58 -8.47
C PHE A 235 -13.42 -12.51 -7.56
N GLY A 236 -14.23 -11.45 -7.65
CA GLY A 236 -15.34 -11.18 -6.73
C GLY A 236 -14.89 -10.50 -5.43
N ASN A 237 -15.71 -9.59 -4.90
CA ASN A 237 -15.41 -8.73 -3.74
C ASN A 237 -14.84 -9.51 -2.55
N LYS A 238 -15.43 -10.67 -2.21
CA LYS A 238 -14.98 -11.53 -1.09
C LYS A 238 -13.52 -11.99 -1.25
N MET A 239 -13.07 -12.28 -2.46
CA MET A 239 -11.70 -12.73 -2.70
C MET A 239 -10.71 -11.55 -2.69
N ALA A 240 -11.12 -10.38 -3.16
CA ALA A 240 -10.31 -9.16 -3.09
C ALA A 240 -10.07 -8.74 -1.62
N VAL A 241 -11.13 -8.71 -0.79
CA VAL A 241 -11.02 -8.42 0.65
C VAL A 241 -10.07 -9.40 1.35
N LEU A 242 -10.32 -10.71 1.24
CA LEU A 242 -9.50 -11.74 1.89
C LEU A 242 -8.03 -11.73 1.40
N ALA A 243 -7.76 -11.27 0.17
CA ALA A 243 -6.40 -11.09 -0.31
C ALA A 243 -5.73 -9.84 0.30
N GLY A 244 -6.46 -8.73 0.44
CA GLY A 244 -5.98 -7.55 1.19
C GLY A 244 -5.64 -7.90 2.64
N ASP A 245 -6.53 -8.63 3.31
CA ASP A 245 -6.34 -9.10 4.69
C ASP A 245 -5.09 -10.00 4.82
N PHE A 246 -4.88 -10.91 3.87
CA PHE A 246 -3.69 -11.76 3.79
C PHE A 246 -2.40 -10.95 3.53
N LEU A 247 -2.46 -9.91 2.69
CA LEU A 247 -1.34 -8.99 2.47
C LEU A 247 -0.97 -8.24 3.76
N LEU A 248 -1.97 -7.72 4.50
CA LEU A 248 -1.74 -7.07 5.79
C LEU A 248 -1.19 -8.05 6.84
N GLY A 249 -1.70 -9.29 6.90
CA GLY A 249 -1.15 -10.33 7.77
C GLY A 249 0.31 -10.65 7.46
N ARG A 250 0.68 -10.77 6.16
CA ARG A 250 2.07 -10.94 5.74
C ARG A 250 2.94 -9.73 6.07
N ALA A 251 2.42 -8.50 5.89
CA ALA A 251 3.13 -7.27 6.25
C ALA A 251 3.38 -7.18 7.77
N SER A 252 2.41 -7.53 8.62
CA SER A 252 2.55 -7.53 10.08
C SER A 252 3.59 -8.53 10.59
N VAL A 253 3.63 -9.76 10.04
CA VAL A 253 4.67 -10.75 10.39
C VAL A 253 6.06 -10.28 9.94
N ALA A 254 6.15 -9.65 8.76
CA ALA A 254 7.39 -9.06 8.25
C ALA A 254 7.86 -7.87 9.12
N LEU A 255 6.93 -7.03 9.55
CA LEU A 255 7.16 -5.83 10.37
C LEU A 255 7.70 -6.20 11.75
N ALA A 256 7.09 -7.16 12.44
CA ALA A 256 7.56 -7.66 13.74
C ALA A 256 9.01 -8.19 13.65
N ARG A 257 9.39 -8.85 12.55
CA ARG A 257 10.76 -9.36 12.33
C ARG A 257 11.80 -8.26 12.06
N LEU A 258 11.41 -7.00 11.86
CA LEU A 258 12.34 -5.87 11.87
C LEU A 258 12.92 -5.61 13.28
N ARG A 259 12.23 -6.07 14.34
CA ARG A 259 12.65 -6.00 15.76
C ARG A 259 12.89 -4.58 16.31
N ASP A 260 12.35 -3.55 15.66
CA ASP A 260 12.29 -2.20 16.23
C ASP A 260 10.82 -1.80 16.51
N PRO A 261 10.48 -1.43 17.77
CA PRO A 261 9.11 -1.17 18.16
C PRO A 261 8.59 0.19 17.66
N GLU A 262 9.41 1.24 17.54
CA GLU A 262 8.96 2.53 16.99
C GLU A 262 8.57 2.35 15.52
N VAL A 263 9.37 1.59 14.76
CA VAL A 263 9.04 1.22 13.37
C VAL A 263 7.77 0.37 13.30
N THR A 264 7.57 -0.56 14.23
CA THR A 264 6.37 -1.41 14.28
C THR A 264 5.11 -0.60 14.57
N GLU A 265 5.17 0.31 15.55
CA GLU A 265 4.07 1.21 15.89
C GLU A 265 3.76 2.18 14.75
N LEU A 266 4.77 2.83 14.16
CA LEU A 266 4.61 3.76 13.03
C LEU A 266 3.85 3.13 11.86
N LEU A 267 4.24 1.93 11.43
CA LEU A 267 3.64 1.26 10.28
C LEU A 267 2.28 0.61 10.62
N ALA A 268 2.06 0.16 11.86
CA ALA A 268 0.72 -0.22 12.33
C ALA A 268 -0.22 1.00 12.34
N THR A 269 0.28 2.16 12.78
CA THR A 269 -0.48 3.42 12.73
C THR A 269 -0.83 3.76 11.29
N VAL A 270 0.05 3.55 10.28
CA VAL A 270 -0.31 3.80 8.86
C VAL A 270 -1.58 3.06 8.46
N ILE A 271 -1.74 1.78 8.84
CA ILE A 271 -2.94 1.00 8.49
C ILE A 271 -4.21 1.69 9.03
N ALA A 272 -4.16 2.20 10.27
CA ALA A 272 -5.24 3.02 10.83
C ALA A 272 -5.44 4.36 10.10
N ASN A 273 -4.36 5.08 9.75
CA ASN A 273 -4.44 6.34 8.98
C ASN A 273 -5.13 6.11 7.61
N LEU A 274 -4.81 5.02 6.90
CA LEU A 274 -5.41 4.72 5.60
C LEU A 274 -6.92 4.51 5.72
N VAL A 275 -7.37 3.74 6.71
CA VAL A 275 -8.80 3.51 6.98
C VAL A 275 -9.50 4.79 7.44
N GLU A 276 -8.90 5.58 8.33
CA GLU A 276 -9.46 6.86 8.76
C GLU A 276 -9.60 7.86 7.60
N GLY A 277 -8.59 7.93 6.72
CA GLY A 277 -8.62 8.73 5.50
C GLY A 277 -9.73 8.30 4.52
N GLU A 278 -10.07 7.01 4.49
CA GLU A 278 -11.22 6.53 3.72
C GLU A 278 -12.55 6.87 4.39
N PHE A 279 -12.67 6.73 5.72
CA PHE A 279 -13.87 7.18 6.43
C PHE A 279 -14.10 8.71 6.31
N MET A 280 -13.03 9.52 6.24
CA MET A 280 -13.13 10.93 5.89
C MET A 280 -13.61 11.15 4.44
N GLN A 281 -13.17 10.32 3.50
CA GLN A 281 -13.68 10.37 2.12
C GLN A 281 -15.17 10.03 2.07
N LEU A 282 -15.57 8.92 2.69
CA LEU A 282 -16.96 8.47 2.75
C LEU A 282 -17.87 9.44 3.53
N LYS A 283 -17.36 10.17 4.52
CA LYS A 283 -18.11 11.23 5.23
C LYS A 283 -18.45 12.42 4.34
N ASN A 284 -17.53 12.87 3.47
CA ASN A 284 -17.87 13.84 2.42
C ASN A 284 -18.96 13.32 1.47
N THR A 285 -19.10 11.99 1.36
CA THR A 285 -20.17 11.33 0.60
C THR A 285 -21.43 11.02 1.44
N ALA A 286 -21.48 11.34 2.74
CA ALA A 286 -22.54 10.87 3.66
C ALA A 286 -23.15 11.92 4.62
N GLU A 287 -22.47 13.03 4.94
CA GLU A 287 -23.06 14.10 5.76
C GLU A 287 -23.83 15.08 4.86
N ASP A 288 -25.15 14.84 4.75
CA ASP A 288 -26.06 15.46 3.76
C ASP A 288 -26.44 16.93 4.05
N GLU A 289 -25.45 17.82 4.19
CA GLU A 289 -25.69 19.24 4.02
C GLU A 289 -26.05 19.52 2.55
N LYS A 290 -27.30 19.94 2.29
CA LYS A 290 -27.83 20.09 0.91
C LYS A 290 -27.17 21.23 0.11
N SER A 291 -26.51 22.15 0.79
CA SER A 291 -25.83 23.30 0.20
C SER A 291 -24.75 23.79 1.17
N PRO A 292 -23.63 23.06 1.32
CA PRO A 292 -22.53 23.48 2.16
C PRO A 292 -21.97 24.83 1.73
N VAL A 293 -21.29 25.49 2.65
CA VAL A 293 -20.61 26.77 2.43
C VAL A 293 -19.11 26.56 2.57
N PHE A 294 -18.33 27.12 1.64
CA PHE A 294 -16.87 27.05 1.71
C PHE A 294 -16.35 27.74 2.98
N THR A 295 -15.47 27.05 3.70
CA THR A 295 -14.71 27.55 4.85
C THR A 295 -13.22 27.23 4.67
N ASP A 296 -12.33 27.93 5.36
CA ASP A 296 -10.91 27.55 5.32
C ASP A 296 -10.66 26.16 5.95
N ASP A 297 -11.54 25.72 6.87
CA ASP A 297 -11.59 24.34 7.37
C ASP A 297 -11.87 23.30 6.27
N THR A 298 -12.52 23.67 5.17
CA THR A 298 -12.76 22.79 4.02
C THR A 298 -11.44 22.35 3.37
N ILE A 299 -10.47 23.26 3.26
CA ILE A 299 -9.12 22.96 2.77
C ILE A 299 -8.31 22.19 3.82
N ALA A 300 -8.46 22.53 5.11
CA ALA A 300 -7.80 21.80 6.20
C ALA A 300 -8.26 20.33 6.26
N TYR A 301 -9.57 20.06 6.13
CA TYR A 301 -10.15 18.72 6.08
C TYR A 301 -9.64 17.93 4.87
N TYR A 302 -9.62 18.55 3.68
CA TYR A 302 -9.04 17.94 2.48
C TYR A 302 -7.56 17.57 2.70
N LEU A 303 -6.75 18.47 3.27
CA LEU A 303 -5.33 18.23 3.52
C LEU A 303 -5.12 17.13 4.57
N GLN A 304 -5.99 17.03 5.58
CA GLN A 304 -5.97 15.95 6.56
C GLN A 304 -6.37 14.61 5.92
N LYS A 305 -7.45 14.55 5.14
CA LYS A 305 -7.85 13.36 4.36
C LYS A 305 -6.70 12.86 3.48
N THR A 306 -6.08 13.79 2.74
CA THR A 306 -4.97 13.52 1.81
C THR A 306 -3.68 13.15 2.54
N TYR A 307 -3.42 13.70 3.74
CA TYR A 307 -2.36 13.20 4.60
C TYR A 307 -2.63 11.76 5.02
N LEU A 308 -3.82 11.47 5.56
CA LEU A 308 -4.18 10.15 6.08
C LEU A 308 -4.18 9.06 4.99
N LYS A 309 -4.89 9.28 3.87
CA LYS A 309 -5.05 8.32 2.76
C LYS A 309 -3.81 8.16 1.87
N THR A 310 -3.01 9.21 1.65
CA THR A 310 -1.88 9.16 0.70
C THR A 310 -0.51 9.40 1.35
N ALA A 311 -0.33 10.50 2.10
CA ALA A 311 1.01 10.89 2.55
C ALA A 311 1.51 10.15 3.80
N SER A 312 0.61 9.57 4.61
CA SER A 312 0.92 8.93 5.90
C SER A 312 1.84 7.72 5.76
N LEU A 313 1.61 6.88 4.73
CA LEU A 313 2.47 5.75 4.38
C LEU A 313 3.85 6.23 3.90
N ILE A 314 3.89 7.29 3.10
CA ILE A 314 5.15 7.82 2.55
C ILE A 314 6.00 8.44 3.67
N SER A 315 5.40 9.27 4.52
CA SER A 315 6.09 9.94 5.64
C SER A 315 6.59 8.97 6.70
N LYS A 316 5.75 8.02 7.14
CA LYS A 316 6.13 7.06 8.18
C LYS A 316 7.11 6.01 7.66
N SER A 317 7.04 5.59 6.40
CA SER A 317 8.08 4.73 5.80
C SER A 317 9.42 5.45 5.59
N CYS A 318 9.43 6.76 5.26
CA CYS A 318 10.67 7.54 5.23
C CYS A 318 11.28 7.69 6.64
N ARG A 319 10.46 7.99 7.65
CA ARG A 319 10.87 8.02 9.07
C ARG A 319 11.48 6.69 9.51
N ALA A 320 10.79 5.59 9.22
CA ALA A 320 11.22 4.24 9.57
C ALA A 320 12.54 3.85 8.88
N ALA A 321 12.80 4.30 7.65
CA ALA A 321 14.09 4.07 6.98
C ALA A 321 15.26 4.66 7.77
N ALA A 322 15.12 5.90 8.28
CA ALA A 322 16.12 6.57 9.10
C ALA A 322 16.29 5.94 10.50
N LEU A 323 15.18 5.50 11.13
CA LEU A 323 15.21 4.78 12.42
C LEU A 323 15.97 3.45 12.31
N LEU A 324 15.70 2.67 11.26
CA LEU A 324 16.42 1.43 10.98
C LEU A 324 17.89 1.67 10.65
N GLY A 325 18.22 2.81 10.03
CA GLY A 325 19.60 3.29 9.81
C GLY A 325 20.28 3.91 11.05
N HIS A 326 19.58 3.98 12.18
CA HIS A 326 20.06 4.52 13.47
C HIS A 326 20.56 5.97 13.41
N SER A 327 19.96 6.78 12.53
CA SER A 327 20.24 8.22 12.41
C SER A 327 19.86 9.02 13.67
N THR A 328 20.31 10.27 13.74
CA THR A 328 19.90 11.21 14.81
C THR A 328 18.40 11.58 14.71
N PRO A 329 17.78 12.03 15.82
CA PRO A 329 16.38 12.47 15.81
C PRO A 329 16.06 13.52 14.74
N ASP A 330 16.98 14.46 14.49
CA ASP A 330 16.79 15.52 13.50
C ASP A 330 16.74 14.97 12.06
N VAL A 331 17.56 13.96 11.76
CA VAL A 331 17.55 13.25 10.46
C VAL A 331 16.29 12.40 10.31
N VAL A 332 15.82 11.78 11.39
CA VAL A 332 14.54 11.03 11.40
C VAL A 332 13.34 11.94 11.16
N GLU A 333 13.34 13.15 11.75
CA GLU A 333 12.27 14.14 11.56
C GLU A 333 12.33 14.83 10.19
N ALA A 334 13.53 15.08 9.66
CA ALA A 334 13.76 15.51 8.29
C ALA A 334 13.22 14.49 7.27
N ALA A 335 13.50 13.20 7.48
CA ALA A 335 13.00 12.11 6.64
C ALA A 335 11.46 12.01 6.66
N TYR A 336 10.84 12.13 7.84
CA TYR A 336 9.38 12.21 7.98
C TYR A 336 8.81 13.43 7.24
N SER A 337 9.39 14.60 7.46
CA SER A 337 8.96 15.87 6.86
C SER A 337 9.05 15.86 5.33
N TYR A 338 10.14 15.32 4.78
CA TYR A 338 10.27 15.07 3.34
C TYR A 338 9.12 14.20 2.81
N GLY A 339 8.91 13.02 3.40
CA GLY A 339 7.91 12.06 2.93
C GLY A 339 6.47 12.59 3.06
N ARG A 340 6.19 13.37 4.12
CA ARG A 340 4.90 14.05 4.33
C ARG A 340 4.65 15.09 3.24
N ASN A 341 5.59 16.00 3.04
CA ASN A 341 5.42 17.10 2.09
C ASN A 341 5.38 16.59 0.64
N LEU A 342 6.25 15.64 0.27
CA LEU A 342 6.19 15.00 -1.06
C LEU A 342 4.88 14.22 -1.28
N GLY A 343 4.37 13.52 -0.26
CA GLY A 343 3.10 12.80 -0.36
C GLY A 343 1.89 13.72 -0.59
N LEU A 344 1.88 14.89 0.05
CA LEU A 344 0.86 15.92 -0.15
C LEU A 344 0.96 16.53 -1.57
N ALA A 345 2.15 16.90 -2.02
CA ALA A 345 2.39 17.37 -3.38
C ALA A 345 2.00 16.32 -4.45
N PHE A 346 2.26 15.04 -4.19
CA PHE A 346 1.95 13.95 -5.11
C PHE A 346 0.45 13.82 -5.39
N GLN A 347 -0.39 13.98 -4.36
CA GLN A 347 -1.84 13.94 -4.49
C GLN A 347 -2.40 15.22 -5.14
N LEU A 348 -1.94 16.41 -4.71
CA LEU A 348 -2.35 17.68 -5.33
C LEU A 348 -2.08 17.71 -6.84
N VAL A 349 -0.99 17.07 -7.30
CA VAL A 349 -0.74 16.88 -8.74
C VAL A 349 -1.67 15.85 -9.37
N ASP A 350 -2.07 14.78 -8.69
CA ASP A 350 -3.01 13.78 -9.21
C ASP A 350 -4.41 14.41 -9.42
N ASP A 351 -4.91 15.09 -8.38
CA ASP A 351 -6.14 15.88 -8.39
C ASP A 351 -6.12 16.94 -9.52
N MET A 352 -4.98 17.59 -9.77
CA MET A 352 -4.82 18.56 -10.87
C MET A 352 -4.86 17.89 -12.25
N LEU A 353 -4.31 16.68 -12.40
CA LEU A 353 -4.26 15.97 -13.68
C LEU A 353 -5.65 15.54 -14.16
N ASP A 354 -6.59 15.22 -13.24
CA ASP A 354 -7.97 14.82 -13.59
C ASP A 354 -8.75 15.91 -14.36
N TYR A 355 -8.43 17.19 -14.13
CA TYR A 355 -9.02 18.33 -14.85
C TYR A 355 -8.20 18.75 -16.08
N THR A 356 -6.88 18.54 -16.09
CA THR A 356 -5.96 19.15 -17.07
C THR A 356 -5.48 18.23 -18.18
N VAL A 357 -5.67 16.91 -18.07
CA VAL A 357 -5.25 15.92 -19.06
C VAL A 357 -6.45 15.18 -19.65
N SER A 358 -6.33 14.75 -20.91
CA SER A 358 -7.40 13.99 -21.58
C SER A 358 -7.53 12.57 -21.01
N GLY A 359 -8.74 12.01 -20.96
CA GLY A 359 -8.97 10.68 -20.36
C GLY A 359 -8.21 9.54 -21.06
N VAL A 360 -7.86 9.73 -22.34
CA VAL A 360 -7.05 8.79 -23.12
C VAL A 360 -5.58 8.76 -22.64
N GLU A 361 -5.05 9.88 -22.15
CA GLU A 361 -3.67 9.99 -21.65
C GLU A 361 -3.54 9.61 -20.16
N LEU A 362 -4.59 9.86 -19.37
CA LEU A 362 -4.69 9.45 -17.96
C LEU A 362 -4.83 7.93 -17.78
N GLY A 363 -5.51 7.25 -18.69
CA GLY A 363 -5.89 5.84 -18.53
C GLY A 363 -7.09 5.63 -17.57
N LYS A 364 -7.71 6.71 -17.10
CA LYS A 364 -9.06 6.79 -16.50
C LYS A 364 -9.83 7.91 -17.23
N PRO A 365 -11.19 7.92 -17.24
CA PRO A 365 -11.94 9.07 -17.71
C PRO A 365 -11.45 10.35 -17.02
N ALA A 366 -11.27 11.44 -17.77
CA ALA A 366 -10.89 12.72 -17.17
C ALA A 366 -12.13 13.33 -16.52
N GLY A 367 -12.05 13.71 -15.24
CA GLY A 367 -13.21 14.08 -14.43
C GLY A 367 -13.81 12.92 -13.63
N ALA A 368 -13.18 11.73 -13.63
CA ALA A 368 -13.68 10.57 -12.90
C ALA A 368 -13.80 10.81 -11.38
N ASP A 369 -13.03 11.74 -10.82
CA ASP A 369 -13.14 12.06 -9.40
C ASP A 369 -14.50 12.74 -9.10
N LEU A 370 -15.00 13.58 -10.03
CA LEU A 370 -16.33 14.18 -9.95
C LEU A 370 -17.46 13.17 -10.26
N GLU A 371 -17.23 12.22 -11.17
CA GLU A 371 -18.18 11.11 -11.43
C GLU A 371 -18.34 10.19 -10.21
N LEU A 372 -17.30 10.08 -9.37
CA LEU A 372 -17.33 9.41 -8.05
C LEU A 372 -17.87 10.32 -6.91
N GLY A 373 -18.34 11.54 -7.23
CA GLY A 373 -18.89 12.48 -6.26
C GLY A 373 -17.86 13.26 -5.44
N LEU A 374 -16.57 13.18 -5.76
CA LEU A 374 -15.47 13.67 -4.94
C LEU A 374 -15.06 15.12 -5.26
N ALA A 375 -15.18 16.01 -4.27
CA ALA A 375 -14.61 17.35 -4.35
C ALA A 375 -13.09 17.35 -4.07
N THR A 376 -12.29 17.49 -5.13
CA THR A 376 -10.82 17.54 -5.10
C THR A 376 -10.27 18.98 -5.13
N ALA A 377 -8.97 19.16 -4.86
CA ALA A 377 -8.39 20.49 -4.60
C ALA A 377 -8.72 21.59 -5.65
N PRO A 378 -8.70 21.33 -6.98
CA PRO A 378 -9.05 22.35 -7.99
C PRO A 378 -10.47 22.89 -7.81
N LEU A 379 -11.43 22.04 -7.43
CA LEU A 379 -12.81 22.45 -7.16
C LEU A 379 -12.94 23.20 -5.83
N LEU A 380 -12.23 22.76 -4.78
CA LEU A 380 -12.27 23.44 -3.49
C LEU A 380 -11.72 24.87 -3.57
N PHE A 381 -10.64 25.10 -4.33
CA PHE A 381 -10.15 26.47 -4.59
C PHE A 381 -11.07 27.29 -5.50
N ALA A 382 -11.72 26.66 -6.49
CA ALA A 382 -12.72 27.33 -7.33
C ALA A 382 -13.95 27.78 -6.51
N TRP A 383 -14.40 26.96 -5.56
CA TRP A 383 -15.56 27.20 -4.70
C TRP A 383 -15.42 28.45 -3.82
N LYS A 384 -14.21 28.78 -3.37
CA LYS A 384 -13.91 30.03 -2.65
C LYS A 384 -14.28 31.31 -3.44
N GLN A 385 -14.38 31.22 -4.78
CA GLN A 385 -14.81 32.30 -5.67
C GLN A 385 -16.18 32.04 -6.34
N ASN A 386 -16.66 30.80 -6.32
CA ASN A 386 -17.90 30.37 -6.98
C ASN A 386 -18.81 29.65 -5.97
N PRO A 387 -19.55 30.38 -5.10
CA PRO A 387 -20.41 29.77 -4.08
C PRO A 387 -21.45 28.78 -4.63
N GLU A 388 -21.85 28.95 -5.89
CA GLU A 388 -22.76 28.04 -6.60
C GLU A 388 -22.21 26.62 -6.83
N LEU A 389 -20.93 26.36 -6.55
CA LEU A 389 -20.39 25.00 -6.43
C LEU A 389 -20.90 24.26 -5.19
N GLY A 390 -21.26 24.96 -4.11
CA GLY A 390 -21.73 24.35 -2.86
C GLY A 390 -22.94 23.42 -3.05
N PRO A 391 -24.04 23.89 -3.69
CA PRO A 391 -25.17 23.05 -4.07
C PRO A 391 -24.87 21.87 -5.02
N LEU A 392 -23.71 21.85 -5.70
CA LEU A 392 -23.26 20.70 -6.50
C LEU A 392 -22.50 19.69 -5.63
N VAL A 393 -21.62 20.19 -4.75
CA VAL A 393 -20.86 19.39 -3.77
C VAL A 393 -21.80 18.69 -2.78
N GLY A 394 -22.78 19.40 -2.21
CA GLY A 394 -23.74 18.83 -1.25
C GLY A 394 -24.60 17.69 -1.81
N ARG A 395 -24.82 17.67 -3.13
CA ARG A 395 -25.49 16.57 -3.85
C ARG A 395 -24.53 15.64 -4.61
N LYS A 396 -23.23 15.75 -4.36
CA LYS A 396 -22.16 14.86 -4.88
C LYS A 396 -22.21 14.71 -6.40
N PHE A 397 -22.50 15.82 -7.10
CA PHE A 397 -22.63 15.92 -8.56
C PHE A 397 -23.63 14.94 -9.22
N SER A 398 -24.64 14.48 -8.48
CA SER A 398 -25.55 13.40 -8.88
C SER A 398 -26.64 13.77 -9.90
N GLN A 399 -26.80 15.05 -10.27
CA GLN A 399 -27.79 15.47 -11.28
C GLN A 399 -27.17 15.59 -12.67
N GLU A 400 -27.98 15.37 -13.71
CA GLU A 400 -27.55 15.50 -15.10
C GLU A 400 -26.96 16.90 -15.37
N GLY A 401 -25.73 16.93 -15.87
CA GLY A 401 -25.00 18.18 -16.13
C GLY A 401 -24.20 18.75 -14.95
N ASP A 402 -24.35 18.24 -13.72
CA ASP A 402 -23.60 18.74 -12.54
C ASP A 402 -22.09 18.68 -12.74
N VAL A 403 -21.58 17.53 -13.19
CA VAL A 403 -20.14 17.31 -13.46
C VAL A 403 -19.62 18.30 -14.50
N GLN A 404 -20.36 18.53 -15.60
CA GLN A 404 -19.95 19.49 -16.62
C GLN A 404 -19.97 20.92 -16.07
N LYS A 405 -21.01 21.32 -15.34
CA LYS A 405 -21.10 22.65 -14.73
C LYS A 405 -19.98 22.88 -13.72
N ALA A 406 -19.67 21.89 -12.89
CA ALA A 406 -18.57 21.94 -11.94
C ALA A 406 -17.22 22.15 -12.64
N ARG A 407 -16.95 21.39 -13.71
CA ARG A 407 -15.72 21.56 -14.52
C ARG A 407 -15.64 22.93 -15.18
N ASP A 408 -16.73 23.40 -15.79
CA ASP A 408 -16.81 24.74 -16.40
C ASP A 408 -16.49 25.86 -15.40
N LEU A 409 -16.97 25.74 -14.15
CA LEU A 409 -16.66 26.68 -13.08
C LEU A 409 -15.20 26.57 -12.62
N VAL A 410 -14.62 25.37 -12.55
CA VAL A 410 -13.18 25.18 -12.26
C VAL A 410 -12.31 25.80 -13.37
N TYR A 411 -12.59 25.52 -14.65
CA TYR A 411 -11.85 26.07 -15.79
C TYR A 411 -11.96 27.61 -15.94
N ARG A 412 -13.01 28.23 -15.41
CA ARG A 412 -13.20 29.70 -15.39
C ARG A 412 -12.64 30.35 -14.12
N SER A 413 -12.20 29.55 -13.14
CA SER A 413 -11.54 30.00 -11.92
C SER A 413 -10.02 29.90 -12.03
N ASN A 414 -9.30 30.26 -10.97
CA ASN A 414 -7.87 29.97 -10.80
C ASN A 414 -7.60 28.76 -9.87
N GLY A 415 -8.57 27.85 -9.71
CA GLY A 415 -8.47 26.72 -8.78
C GLY A 415 -7.36 25.72 -9.16
N VAL A 416 -7.12 25.53 -10.45
CA VAL A 416 -6.02 24.70 -10.98
C VAL A 416 -4.67 25.32 -10.64
N GLU A 417 -4.55 26.64 -10.76
CA GLU A 417 -3.35 27.43 -10.48
C GLU A 417 -3.03 27.43 -8.98
N GLN A 418 -4.05 27.62 -8.12
CA GLN A 418 -3.90 27.50 -6.66
C GLN A 418 -3.49 26.08 -6.24
N THR A 419 -4.07 25.04 -6.85
CA THR A 419 -3.65 23.64 -6.62
C THR A 419 -2.19 23.42 -7.00
N ARG A 420 -1.76 23.91 -8.17
CA ARG A 420 -0.35 23.85 -8.61
C ARG A 420 0.59 24.61 -7.67
N ALA A 421 0.19 25.80 -7.21
CA ALA A 421 0.99 26.62 -6.29
C ALA A 421 1.20 25.91 -4.95
N LEU A 422 0.14 25.34 -4.36
CA LEU A 422 0.23 24.59 -3.11
C LEU A 422 1.04 23.28 -3.29
N ALA A 423 0.90 22.58 -4.41
CA ALA A 423 1.73 21.42 -4.73
C ALA A 423 3.22 21.79 -4.81
N GLN A 424 3.56 22.91 -5.45
CA GLN A 424 4.93 23.42 -5.53
C GLN A 424 5.47 23.85 -4.17
N GLU A 425 4.64 24.46 -3.31
CA GLU A 425 5.01 24.81 -1.94
C GLU A 425 5.37 23.57 -1.11
N TYR A 426 4.57 22.50 -1.22
CA TYR A 426 4.87 21.22 -0.59
C TYR A 426 6.12 20.54 -1.19
N ALA A 427 6.31 20.57 -2.51
CA ALA A 427 7.53 20.07 -3.14
C ALA A 427 8.79 20.81 -2.63
N ASN A 428 8.71 22.14 -2.51
CA ASN A 428 9.79 22.97 -1.96
C ASN A 428 10.05 22.63 -0.47
N LYS A 429 9.00 22.48 0.34
CA LYS A 429 9.11 22.07 1.76
C LYS A 429 9.75 20.68 1.91
N ALA A 430 9.52 19.76 0.98
CA ALA A 430 10.18 18.45 0.98
C ALA A 430 11.70 18.59 0.71
N ILE A 431 12.09 19.37 -0.30
CA ILE A 431 13.50 19.64 -0.65
C ILE A 431 14.23 20.32 0.52
N VAL A 432 13.61 21.33 1.15
CA VAL A 432 14.18 22.05 2.31
C VAL A 432 14.40 21.11 3.50
N ALA A 433 13.49 20.17 3.76
CA ALA A 433 13.60 19.24 4.89
C ALA A 433 14.86 18.37 4.86
N ILE A 434 15.36 17.99 3.68
CA ILE A 434 16.59 17.18 3.50
C ILE A 434 17.82 18.02 3.13
N SER A 435 17.74 19.35 3.19
CA SER A 435 18.84 20.26 2.81
C SER A 435 20.14 19.97 3.58
N SER A 436 20.02 19.61 4.87
CA SER A 436 21.11 19.27 5.79
C SER A 436 21.73 17.89 5.61
N PHE A 437 21.18 17.03 4.75
CA PHE A 437 21.76 15.71 4.48
C PHE A 437 23.07 15.83 3.70
N PRO A 438 24.05 14.92 3.85
CA PRO A 438 25.25 14.90 3.02
C PRO A 438 24.94 14.78 1.52
N ASP A 439 25.67 15.53 0.70
CA ASP A 439 25.50 15.52 -0.75
C ASP A 439 25.91 14.17 -1.35
N SER A 440 25.00 13.60 -2.13
CA SER A 440 25.06 12.21 -2.61
C SER A 440 24.12 12.01 -3.81
N GLU A 441 24.35 10.97 -4.63
CA GLU A 441 23.37 10.60 -5.68
C GLU A 441 21.98 10.38 -5.06
N ALA A 442 21.91 9.75 -3.87
CA ALA A 442 20.65 9.48 -3.19
C ALA A 442 19.90 10.76 -2.76
N LYS A 443 20.57 11.74 -2.14
CA LYS A 443 19.98 13.06 -1.82
C LYS A 443 19.50 13.77 -3.08
N ALA A 444 20.32 13.79 -4.14
CA ALA A 444 19.93 14.36 -5.43
C ALA A 444 18.73 13.62 -6.06
N GLY A 445 18.66 12.30 -5.90
CA GLY A 445 17.53 11.48 -6.35
C GLY A 445 16.24 11.77 -5.59
N LEU A 446 16.30 12.07 -4.29
CA LEU A 446 15.15 12.53 -3.50
C LEU A 446 14.66 13.91 -3.99
N VAL A 447 15.57 14.86 -4.25
CA VAL A 447 15.22 16.17 -4.83
C VAL A 447 14.59 16.01 -6.22
N GLU A 448 15.15 15.15 -7.08
CA GLU A 448 14.58 14.86 -8.40
C GLU A 448 13.21 14.17 -8.32
N MET A 449 12.90 13.40 -7.27
CA MET A 449 11.56 12.85 -7.08
C MET A 449 10.51 13.95 -6.81
N CYS A 450 10.88 15.08 -6.21
CA CYS A 450 10.02 16.26 -6.12
C CYS A 450 9.82 16.90 -7.52
N THR A 451 10.89 17.08 -8.29
CA THR A 451 10.85 17.61 -9.67
C THR A 451 10.01 16.75 -10.61
N LYS A 452 10.20 15.42 -10.59
CA LYS A 452 9.40 14.46 -11.37
C LYS A 452 7.95 14.41 -10.94
N THR A 453 7.65 14.73 -9.67
CA THR A 453 6.27 14.82 -9.18
C THR A 453 5.57 16.05 -9.75
N MET A 454 6.19 17.23 -9.70
CA MET A 454 5.60 18.46 -10.26
C MET A 454 5.46 18.44 -11.79
N ASN A 455 6.36 17.74 -12.50
CA ASN A 455 6.33 17.58 -13.95
C ASN A 455 5.56 16.33 -14.44
N ARG A 456 4.82 15.64 -13.55
CA ARG A 456 4.05 14.43 -13.90
C ARG A 456 2.96 14.77 -14.91
N ARG A 457 2.74 13.88 -15.89
CA ARG A 457 1.62 13.93 -16.86
C ARG A 457 0.68 12.73 -16.79
N LYS A 458 1.08 11.66 -16.07
CA LYS A 458 0.32 10.42 -15.84
C LYS A 458 0.95 9.59 -14.72
#